data_AF-A0A2S9RPB8-F1
#
_entry.id   AF-A0A2S9RPB8-F1
#
_cell.length_a   1.000
_cell.length_b   1.000
_cell.length_c   1.000
_cell.angle_alpha   90.00
_cell.angle_beta   90.00
_cell.angle_gamma   90.00
#
_symmetry.space_group_name_H-M   'P 1'
#
loop_
_entity.id
_entity.type
_entity.pdbx_description
1 polymer ?
#
loop_
_entity_poly.entity_id
_entity_poly.type
_entity_poly.pdbx_seq_one_letter_code
_entity_poly.pdbx_strand_id
1 'polypeptide(L)' 'MGRRKSDIPFSVRQKISDQKRSVRLQSYKLHEDIIKLLAELSEKTGKSKTAIVTEGILAMEKAYKN' A
#
# COMPACT_ATOMS: atom_id res chain seq x y z
N MET A 1 -30.96 -6.76 17.45
CA MET A 1 -29.86 -7.74 17.58
C MET A 1 -28.87 -7.52 16.45
N GLY A 2 -27.60 -7.24 16.75
CA GLY A 2 -26.55 -7.02 15.73
C GLY A 2 -26.10 -8.34 15.09
N ARG A 3 -25.80 -8.32 13.78
CA ARG A 3 -25.26 -9.48 13.04
C ARG A 3 -23.94 -9.97 13.67
N ARG A 4 -23.74 -11.28 13.74
CA ARG A 4 -22.49 -11.85 14.29
C ARG A 4 -21.35 -11.65 13.29
N LYS A 5 -20.12 -11.47 13.81
CA LYS A 5 -18.92 -11.20 12.99
C LYS A 5 -18.61 -12.32 11.98
N SER A 6 -19.14 -13.53 12.21
CA SER A 6 -19.11 -14.69 11.31
C SER A 6 -19.92 -14.50 10.03
N ASP A 7 -21.01 -13.74 10.10
CA ASP A 7 -21.99 -13.57 9.01
C ASP A 7 -21.55 -12.52 7.99
N ILE A 8 -20.39 -11.88 8.22
CA ILE A 8 -19.86 -10.82 7.38
C ILE A 8 -18.91 -11.44 6.35
N PRO A 9 -19.15 -11.24 5.04
CA PRO A 9 -18.24 -11.71 3.99
C PRO A 9 -16.81 -11.23 4.23
N PHE A 10 -15.83 -12.08 3.96
CA PHE A 10 -14.41 -11.78 4.18
C PHE A 10 -13.97 -10.45 3.53
N SER A 11 -14.46 -10.18 2.31
CA SER A 11 -14.21 -8.91 1.59
C SER A 11 -14.71 -7.67 2.35
N VAL A 12 -15.86 -7.77 3.04
CA VAL A 12 -16.42 -6.68 3.85
C VAL A 12 -15.62 -6.49 5.14
N ARG A 13 -15.11 -7.58 5.74
CA ARG A 13 -14.19 -7.51 6.90
C ARG A 13 -12.87 -6.84 6.54
N GLN A 14 -12.29 -7.11 5.37
CA GLN A 14 -11.10 -6.41 4.88
C GLN A 14 -11.36 -4.92 4.71
N LYS A 15 -12.42 -4.53 3.99
CA LYS A 15 -12.79 -3.11 3.81
C LYS A 15 -12.95 -2.35 5.13
N ILE A 16 -13.56 -2.95 6.14
CA ILE A 16 -13.71 -2.35 7.47
C ILE A 16 -12.34 -2.23 8.18
N SER A 17 -11.46 -3.21 8.03
CA SER A 17 -10.10 -3.17 8.60
C SER A 17 -9.21 -2.14 7.91
N ASP A 18 -9.26 -2.06 6.59
CA ASP A 18 -8.51 -1.08 5.80
C ASP A 18 -8.98 0.35 6.07
N GLN A 19 -10.29 0.58 6.22
CA GLN A 19 -10.83 1.87 6.67
C GLN A 19 -10.36 2.25 8.07
N LYS A 20 -10.30 1.30 9.01
CA LYS A 20 -9.78 1.56 10.37
C LYS A 20 -8.29 1.90 10.40
N ARG A 21 -7.53 1.45 9.39
CA ARG A 21 -6.11 1.76 9.23
C ARG A 21 -5.85 2.96 8.30
N SER A 22 -6.92 3.63 7.83
CA SER A 22 -6.84 4.73 6.84
C SER A 22 -6.08 4.35 5.56
N VAL A 23 -6.07 3.08 5.19
CA VAL A 23 -5.40 2.59 3.97
C VAL A 23 -6.43 2.52 2.85
N ARG A 24 -6.13 3.15 1.71
CA ARG A 24 -6.91 3.03 0.47
C ARG A 24 -6.09 2.30 -0.57
N LEU A 25 -6.72 1.36 -1.27
CA LEU A 25 -6.11 0.71 -2.43
C LEU A 25 -6.19 1.68 -3.61
N GLN A 26 -5.04 2.23 -3.99
CA GLN A 26 -4.94 3.13 -5.13
C GLN A 26 -4.12 2.48 -6.23
N SER A 27 -4.78 2.21 -7.35
CA SER A 27 -4.18 1.55 -8.51
C SER A 27 -3.77 2.59 -9.52
N TYR A 28 -2.48 2.66 -9.83
CA TYR A 28 -1.95 3.55 -10.86
C TYR A 28 -1.21 2.74 -11.91
N LYS A 29 -1.21 3.25 -13.14
CA LYS A 29 -0.37 2.71 -14.19
C LYS A 29 1.05 3.21 -13.95
N LEU A 30 1.95 2.28 -13.64
CA LEU A 30 3.39 2.52 -13.55
C LEU A 30 4.05 2.03 -14.84
N HIS A 31 5.14 2.68 -15.22
CA HIS A 31 6.00 2.19 -16.29
C HIS A 31 6.63 0.85 -15.90
N GLU A 32 6.81 -0.04 -16.87
CA GLU A 32 7.41 -1.36 -16.66
C GLU A 32 8.82 -1.27 -16.05
N ASP A 33 9.61 -0.27 -16.46
CA ASP A 33 10.95 -0.02 -15.91
C ASP A 33 10.91 0.32 -14.41
N ILE A 34 9.89 1.08 -13.98
CA ILE A 34 9.70 1.41 -12.56
C ILE A 34 9.23 0.19 -11.78
N ILE A 35 8.40 -0.67 -12.39
CA ILE A 35 7.98 -1.93 -11.75
C ILE A 35 9.17 -2.86 -11.54
N LYS A 36 10.08 -2.96 -12.52
CA LYS A 36 11.33 -3.72 -12.39
C LYS A 36 12.22 -3.14 -11.30
N LEU A 37 12.47 -1.83 -11.32
CA LEU A 37 13.23 -1.15 -10.27
C LEU A 37 12.63 -1.36 -8.87
N LEU A 38 11.31 -1.29 -8.75
CA LEU A 38 10.61 -1.52 -7.48
C LEU A 38 10.77 -2.97 -7.01
N ALA A 39 10.75 -3.94 -7.93
CA ALA A 39 10.99 -5.34 -7.62
C ALA A 39 12.43 -5.56 -7.15
N GLU A 40 13.43 -5.03 -7.87
CA GLU A 40 14.84 -5.11 -7.48
C GLU A 40 15.12 -4.43 -6.13
N LEU A 41 14.50 -3.27 -5.88
CA LEU A 41 14.60 -2.57 -4.59
C LEU A 41 13.95 -3.39 -3.47
N SER A 42 12.84 -4.06 -3.75
CA SER A 42 12.16 -4.95 -2.79
C SER A 42 13.03 -6.14 -2.43
N GLU A 43 13.68 -6.76 -3.41
CA GLU A 43 14.60 -7.87 -3.19
C GLU A 43 15.86 -7.43 -2.44
N LYS A 44 16.45 -6.28 -2.79
CA LYS A 44 17.67 -5.77 -2.13
C LYS A 44 17.44 -5.31 -0.70
N THR A 45 16.29 -4.70 -0.43
CA THR A 45 16.02 -4.07 0.89
C THR A 45 15.27 -5.03 1.83
N GLY A 46 14.71 -6.12 1.31
CA GLY A 46 13.83 -7.03 2.06
C GLY A 46 12.52 -6.39 2.53
N LYS A 47 12.23 -5.16 2.06
CA LYS A 47 11.03 -4.40 2.40
C LYS A 47 9.93 -4.67 1.37
N SER A 48 8.68 -4.56 1.82
CA SER A 48 7.53 -4.67 0.93
C SER A 48 7.49 -3.54 -0.09
N LYS A 49 6.97 -3.84 -1.29
CA LYS A 49 6.80 -2.87 -2.39
C LYS A 49 6.09 -1.59 -1.94
N THR A 50 5.08 -1.70 -1.08
CA THR A 50 4.35 -0.57 -0.51
C THR A 50 5.23 0.29 0.39
N ALA A 51 6.10 -0.30 1.21
CA ALA A 51 7.02 0.45 2.06
C ALA A 51 8.03 1.25 1.22
N ILE A 52 8.54 0.66 0.14
CA ILE A 52 9.47 1.33 -0.78
C ILE A 52 8.81 2.51 -1.49
N VAL A 53 7.58 2.35 -1.97
CA VAL A 53 6.83 3.45 -2.57
C VAL A 53 6.62 4.58 -1.55
N THR A 54 6.25 4.25 -0.30
CA THR A 54 6.08 5.26 0.76
C THR A 54 7.38 5.99 1.07
N GLU A 55 8.51 5.27 1.21
CA GLU A 55 9.83 5.88 1.44
C GLU A 55 10.23 6.78 0.27
N GLY A 56 9.99 6.36 -0.97
CA GLY A 56 10.26 7.15 -2.17
C GLY A 56 9.42 8.44 -2.23
N ILE A 57 8.14 8.38 -1.88
CA ILE A 57 7.25 9.55 -1.83
C ILE A 57 7.71 10.52 -0.73
N LEU A 58 8.04 10.03 0.47
CA LEU A 58 8.54 10.86 1.57
C LEU A 58 9.90 11.50 1.23
N ALA A 59 10.79 10.77 0.56
CA ALA A 59 12.06 11.30 0.09
C ALA A 59 11.87 12.40 -0.96
N MET A 60 10.94 12.22 -1.90
CA MET A 60 10.56 13.27 -2.86
C MET A 60 9.95 14.48 -2.15
N GLU A 61 9.01 14.30 -1.23
CA GLU A 61 8.42 15.42 -0.48
C GLU A 61 9.51 16.24 0.23
N LYS A 62 10.49 15.57 0.85
CA LYS A 62 11.62 16.23 1.51
C LYS A 62 12.51 17.00 0.53
N ALA A 63 12.72 16.47 -0.67
CA ALA A 63 13.52 17.11 -1.71
C ALA A 63 12.82 18.35 -2.31
N TYR A 64 11.49 18.33 -2.43
CA TYR A 64 10.69 19.41 -2.99
C TYR A 64 10.26 20.49 -1.97
N LYS A 65 10.45 20.24 -0.67
CA LYS A 65 10.24 21.23 0.40
C LYS A 65 11.45 22.14 0.67
N ASN A 66 12.54 21.97 -0.07
CA ASN A 66 13.75 22.80 0.00
C ASN A 66 13.79 23.83 -1.13
#